data_AF-A0A146KDC1-F1
#
_entry.id   AF-A0A146KDC1-F1
#
_cell.length_a   1.000
_cell.length_b   1.000
_cell.length_c   1.000
_cell.angle_alpha   90.00
_cell.angle_beta   90.00
_cell.angle_gamma   90.00
#
_symmetry.space_group_name_H-M   'P 1'
#
loop_
_entity.id
_entity.type
_entity.pdbx_description
1 polymer ?
#
loop_
_entity_poly.entity_id
_entity_poly.type
_entity_poly.pdbx_seq_one_letter_code
_entity_poly.pdbx_strand_id
1 'polypeptide(L)'
;MDVKAECEALELKIGKFCKPTIYLNPQLYQDMDHKPFELLIKKIVAQCPLECHEFLLKEQALTPLQHYSNQEFFSIFAMFLQKHQKLAGNSIYYTILPYDQWQKRSFSAMKLRMVQVFVDILKSFMGSFLRQNATKTLQKDSFVKASLTKFNDESAKPSNESGELGQFVNPNKSQNQLFSQKISQNEKVEETAADVTFQIQILNLLEKLNQKIDHLSARVEGVEGIVKQIYL
;
A
#
# COMPACT_ATOMS: atom_id res chain seq x y z
N MET A 1 0.07 -26.91 -16.84
CA MET A 1 0.68 -25.98 -15.87
C MET A 1 0.22 -26.42 -14.50
N ASP A 2 1.13 -26.64 -13.55
CA ASP A 2 0.82 -27.29 -12.28
C ASP A 2 0.29 -26.29 -11.24
N VAL A 3 -0.99 -26.43 -10.86
CA VAL A 3 -1.66 -25.58 -9.85
C VAL A 3 -0.96 -25.71 -8.49
N LYS A 4 -0.46 -26.90 -8.15
CA LYS A 4 0.22 -27.14 -6.87
C LYS A 4 1.51 -26.31 -6.77
N ALA A 5 2.34 -26.36 -7.81
CA ALA A 5 3.56 -25.56 -7.87
C ALA A 5 3.28 -24.05 -7.78
N GLU A 6 2.21 -23.56 -8.43
CA GLU A 6 1.83 -22.14 -8.36
C GLU A 6 1.27 -21.74 -6.99
N CYS A 7 0.59 -22.65 -6.26
CA CYS A 7 0.18 -22.42 -4.88
C CYS A 7 1.41 -22.33 -3.95
N GLU A 8 2.32 -23.29 -4.02
CA GLU A 8 3.55 -23.29 -3.19
C GLU A 8 4.41 -22.05 -3.43
N ALA A 9 4.55 -21.63 -4.70
CA ALA A 9 5.25 -20.40 -5.05
C ALA A 9 4.57 -19.14 -4.48
N LEU A 10 3.24 -19.08 -4.50
CA LEU A 10 2.48 -17.98 -3.93
C LEU A 10 2.56 -17.95 -2.40
N GLU A 11 2.46 -19.10 -1.73
CA GLU A 11 2.65 -19.21 -0.28
C GLU A 11 4.03 -18.71 0.16
N LEU A 12 5.09 -19.11 -0.55
CA LEU A 12 6.45 -18.66 -0.26
C LEU A 12 6.59 -17.14 -0.41
N LYS A 13 5.87 -16.54 -1.36
CA LYS A 13 5.79 -15.09 -1.49
C LYS A 13 4.98 -14.48 -0.33
N ILE A 14 3.84 -15.03 0.04
CA ILE A 14 2.99 -14.43 1.09
C ILE A 14 3.60 -14.61 2.50
N GLY A 15 4.33 -15.70 2.75
CA GLY A 15 4.69 -16.21 4.08
C GLY A 15 5.34 -15.23 5.05
N LYS A 16 6.10 -14.25 4.55
CA LYS A 16 6.76 -13.20 5.37
C LYS A 16 6.20 -11.80 5.12
N PHE A 17 5.20 -11.70 4.27
CA PHE A 17 4.65 -10.44 3.78
C PHE A 17 3.29 -10.12 4.39
N CYS A 18 2.35 -11.08 4.38
CA CYS A 18 1.05 -10.91 5.01
C CYS A 18 1.05 -11.49 6.44
N LYS A 19 0.29 -10.87 7.34
CA LYS A 19 0.08 -11.35 8.72
C LYS A 19 -1.42 -11.36 9.05
N PRO A 20 -2.00 -12.48 9.52
CA PRO A 20 -1.39 -13.82 9.65
C PRO A 20 -0.98 -14.40 8.29
N THR A 21 -0.09 -15.40 8.29
CA THR A 21 0.35 -16.06 7.05
C THR A 21 -0.83 -16.76 6.38
N ILE A 22 -0.97 -16.56 5.06
CA ILE A 22 -1.99 -17.23 4.24
C ILE A 22 -1.42 -18.55 3.73
N TYR A 23 -2.10 -19.64 4.08
CA TYR A 23 -1.87 -20.96 3.49
C TYR A 23 -2.93 -21.24 2.41
N LEU A 24 -2.51 -21.89 1.34
CA LEU A 24 -3.29 -22.22 0.15
C LEU A 24 -3.44 -23.73 0.07
N ASN A 25 -4.69 -24.20 -0.05
CA ASN A 25 -4.94 -25.59 -0.41
C ASN A 25 -5.04 -25.69 -1.94
N PRO A 26 -4.12 -26.38 -2.64
CA PRO A 26 -4.15 -26.52 -4.10
C PRO A 26 -5.47 -27.08 -4.64
N GLN A 27 -6.14 -27.94 -3.87
CA GLN A 27 -7.44 -28.52 -4.25
C GLN A 27 -8.54 -27.46 -4.39
N LEU A 28 -8.47 -26.37 -3.63
CA LEU A 28 -9.43 -25.26 -3.70
C LEU A 28 -9.26 -24.41 -4.96
N TYR A 29 -8.14 -24.54 -5.68
CA TYR A 29 -7.84 -23.75 -6.88
C TYR A 29 -7.83 -24.62 -8.13
N GLN A 30 -8.01 -25.93 -8.01
CA GLN A 30 -8.03 -26.85 -9.14
C GLN A 30 -9.37 -26.78 -9.86
N ASP A 31 -9.34 -26.46 -11.15
CA ASP A 31 -10.53 -26.41 -12.03
C ASP A 31 -11.64 -25.48 -11.53
N MET A 32 -11.29 -24.39 -10.88
CA MET A 32 -12.24 -23.44 -10.32
C MET A 32 -12.51 -22.22 -11.21
N ASP A 33 -13.69 -21.62 -11.01
CA ASP A 33 -14.09 -20.34 -11.59
C ASP A 33 -13.32 -19.18 -10.94
N HIS A 34 -13.81 -17.94 -11.06
CA HIS A 34 -13.12 -16.76 -10.56
C HIS A 34 -13.25 -16.54 -9.05
N LYS A 35 -14.24 -17.13 -8.37
CA LYS A 35 -14.58 -16.77 -6.98
C LYS A 35 -13.48 -17.09 -5.97
N PRO A 36 -12.83 -18.28 -5.97
CA PRO A 36 -11.76 -18.56 -5.01
C PRO A 36 -10.58 -17.60 -5.14
N PHE A 37 -10.34 -17.08 -6.34
CA PHE A 37 -9.27 -16.13 -6.61
C PHE A 37 -9.64 -14.71 -6.17
N GLU A 38 -10.89 -14.29 -6.36
CA GLU A 38 -11.40 -13.02 -5.82
C GLU A 38 -11.22 -12.99 -4.30
N LEU A 39 -11.63 -14.07 -3.61
CA LEU A 39 -11.48 -14.20 -2.16
C LEU A 39 -10.01 -14.20 -1.73
N LEU A 40 -9.14 -14.86 -2.48
CA LEU A 40 -7.71 -14.86 -2.22
C LEU A 40 -7.10 -13.46 -2.33
N ILE A 41 -7.43 -12.71 -3.39
CA ILE A 41 -6.93 -11.34 -3.57
C ILE A 41 -7.45 -10.45 -2.43
N LYS A 42 -8.74 -10.53 -2.09
CA LYS A 42 -9.32 -9.81 -0.95
C LYS A 42 -8.60 -10.13 0.36
N LYS A 43 -8.29 -11.41 0.60
CA LYS A 43 -7.56 -11.85 1.79
C LYS A 43 -6.14 -11.29 1.83
N ILE A 44 -5.42 -11.30 0.69
CA ILE A 44 -4.09 -10.70 0.56
C ILE A 44 -4.15 -9.20 0.85
N VAL A 45 -5.12 -8.49 0.28
CA VAL A 45 -5.31 -7.06 0.51
C VAL A 45 -5.62 -6.79 1.98
N ALA A 46 -6.46 -7.59 2.63
CA ALA A 46 -6.79 -7.39 4.04
C ALA A 46 -5.60 -7.62 4.99
N GLN A 47 -4.67 -8.51 4.62
CA GLN A 47 -3.57 -8.96 5.49
C GLN A 47 -2.20 -8.41 5.10
N CYS A 48 -2.11 -7.57 4.07
CA CYS A 48 -0.86 -6.91 3.69
C CYS A 48 -0.51 -5.76 4.66
N PRO A 49 0.76 -5.32 4.69
CA PRO A 49 1.19 -4.20 5.53
C PRO A 49 0.42 -2.90 5.23
N LEU A 50 0.25 -2.04 6.24
CA LEU A 50 -0.52 -0.80 6.13
C LEU A 50 0.00 0.12 5.02
N GLU A 51 1.31 0.13 4.78
CA GLU A 51 1.93 0.91 3.71
C GLU A 51 1.48 0.46 2.32
N CYS A 52 1.11 -0.82 2.16
CA CYS A 52 0.48 -1.30 0.94
C CYS A 52 -0.97 -0.82 0.81
N HIS A 53 -1.70 -0.63 1.91
CA HIS A 53 -3.03 0.00 1.87
C HIS A 53 -2.93 1.45 1.41
N GLU A 54 -1.95 2.21 1.91
CA GLU A 54 -1.72 3.58 1.45
C GLU A 54 -1.40 3.64 -0.05
N PHE A 55 -0.61 2.68 -0.54
CA PHE A 55 -0.33 2.57 -1.96
C PHE A 55 -1.59 2.27 -2.76
N LEU A 56 -2.37 1.27 -2.34
CA LEU A 56 -3.62 0.90 -2.99
C LEU A 56 -4.67 2.03 -2.94
N LEU A 57 -4.68 2.86 -1.89
CA LEU A 57 -5.53 4.05 -1.78
C LEU A 57 -5.11 5.12 -2.79
N LYS A 58 -3.81 5.44 -2.87
CA LYS A 58 -3.27 6.40 -3.86
C LYS A 58 -3.57 5.96 -5.29
N GLU A 59 -3.59 4.66 -5.52
CA GLU A 59 -3.90 4.04 -6.80
C GLU A 59 -5.40 3.86 -7.05
N GLN A 60 -6.27 4.30 -6.14
CA GLN A 60 -7.73 4.15 -6.20
C GLN A 60 -8.18 2.68 -6.36
N ALA A 61 -7.36 1.75 -5.89
CA ALA A 61 -7.55 0.31 -6.03
C ALA A 61 -8.00 -0.38 -4.73
N LEU A 62 -7.80 0.24 -3.55
CA LEU A 62 -8.13 -0.41 -2.27
C LEU A 62 -9.63 -0.72 -2.15
N THR A 63 -10.48 0.30 -2.21
CA THR A 63 -11.94 0.17 -2.02
C THR A 63 -12.56 -0.82 -3.01
N PRO A 64 -12.24 -0.76 -4.33
CA PRO A 64 -12.80 -1.73 -5.26
C PRO A 64 -12.28 -3.14 -5.04
N LEU A 65 -10.99 -3.33 -4.71
CA LEU A 65 -10.44 -4.66 -4.44
C LEU A 65 -10.96 -5.27 -3.11
N GLN A 66 -11.57 -4.48 -2.23
CA GLN A 66 -12.21 -4.99 -1.01
C GLN A 66 -13.70 -5.26 -1.20
N HIS A 67 -14.42 -4.37 -1.90
CA HIS A 67 -15.89 -4.37 -1.89
C HIS A 67 -16.53 -4.78 -3.20
N TYR A 68 -15.87 -4.61 -4.34
CA TYR A 68 -16.46 -4.96 -5.63
C TYR A 68 -16.38 -6.47 -5.85
N SER A 69 -17.14 -6.98 -6.80
CA SER A 69 -17.14 -8.40 -7.19
C SER A 69 -17.24 -8.55 -8.70
N ASN A 70 -16.95 -9.75 -9.20
CA ASN A 70 -17.15 -10.11 -10.62
C ASN A 70 -16.37 -9.20 -11.59
N GLN A 71 -16.99 -8.81 -12.71
CA GLN A 71 -16.33 -8.15 -13.84
C GLN A 71 -15.63 -6.85 -13.46
N GLU A 72 -16.28 -6.00 -12.65
CA GLU A 72 -15.71 -4.72 -12.22
C GLU A 72 -14.46 -4.95 -11.38
N PHE A 73 -14.51 -5.91 -10.45
CA PHE A 73 -13.37 -6.30 -9.63
C PHE A 73 -12.17 -6.74 -10.50
N PHE A 74 -12.39 -7.67 -11.44
CA PHE A 74 -11.31 -8.17 -12.29
C PHE A 74 -10.80 -7.13 -13.29
N SER A 75 -11.65 -6.20 -13.72
CA SER A 75 -11.22 -5.10 -14.59
C SER A 75 -10.28 -4.16 -13.82
N ILE A 76 -10.61 -3.80 -12.58
CA ILE A 76 -9.77 -2.94 -11.75
C ILE A 76 -8.46 -3.66 -11.38
N PHE A 77 -8.54 -4.95 -11.04
CA PHE A 77 -7.37 -5.77 -10.77
C PHE A 77 -6.43 -5.84 -12.00
N ALA A 78 -6.98 -6.08 -13.19
CA ALA A 78 -6.23 -6.10 -14.44
C ALA A 78 -5.57 -4.75 -14.75
N MET A 79 -6.31 -3.63 -14.62
CA MET A 79 -5.75 -2.29 -14.82
C MET A 79 -4.62 -1.98 -13.83
N PHE A 80 -4.78 -2.36 -12.57
CA PHE A 80 -3.74 -2.19 -11.55
C PHE A 80 -2.46 -2.94 -11.94
N LEU A 81 -2.59 -4.23 -12.31
CA LEU A 81 -1.46 -5.04 -12.74
C LEU A 81 -0.76 -4.43 -13.97
N GLN A 82 -1.54 -4.00 -14.96
CA GLN A 82 -1.03 -3.37 -16.19
C GLN A 82 -0.25 -2.09 -15.88
N LYS A 83 -0.80 -1.21 -15.04
CA LYS A 83 -0.17 0.06 -14.65
C LYS A 83 1.17 -0.16 -13.94
N HIS A 84 1.25 -1.20 -13.11
CA HIS A 84 2.41 -1.47 -12.25
C HIS A 84 3.30 -2.62 -12.74
N GLN A 85 3.17 -3.01 -14.01
CA GLN A 85 3.93 -4.12 -14.60
C GLN A 85 5.45 -3.97 -14.42
N LYS A 86 5.97 -2.74 -14.42
CA LYS A 86 7.40 -2.44 -14.23
C LYS A 86 7.90 -2.79 -12.82
N LEU A 87 7.01 -2.87 -11.82
CA LEU A 87 7.35 -3.20 -10.43
C LEU A 87 7.42 -4.71 -10.18
N ALA A 88 6.90 -5.55 -11.08
CA ALA A 88 6.82 -7.00 -10.91
C ALA A 88 8.18 -7.74 -11.02
N GLY A 89 9.32 -7.06 -10.98
CA GLY A 89 10.65 -7.66 -11.10
C GLY A 89 11.01 -8.08 -12.53
N ASN A 90 12.10 -8.83 -12.68
CA ASN A 90 12.69 -9.19 -13.98
C ASN A 90 11.69 -9.88 -14.93
N SER A 91 11.16 -9.08 -15.86
CA SER A 91 10.87 -9.43 -17.26
C SER A 91 10.25 -10.82 -17.51
N ILE A 92 9.15 -11.13 -16.84
CA ILE A 92 8.19 -12.08 -17.39
C ILE A 92 7.02 -11.25 -17.87
N TYR A 93 6.89 -11.12 -19.20
CA TYR A 93 5.62 -10.71 -19.79
C TYR A 93 4.57 -11.73 -19.33
N TYR A 94 3.81 -11.37 -18.30
CA TYR A 94 2.68 -12.16 -17.87
C TYR A 94 1.46 -11.66 -18.64
N THR A 95 0.66 -12.60 -19.15
CA THR A 95 -0.60 -12.26 -19.81
C THR A 95 -1.62 -11.85 -18.76
N ILE A 96 -2.23 -10.68 -18.94
CA ILE A 96 -3.36 -10.26 -18.12
C ILE A 96 -4.61 -10.91 -18.72
N LEU A 97 -5.27 -11.76 -17.94
CA LEU A 97 -6.47 -12.45 -18.36
C LEU A 97 -7.66 -11.47 -18.41
N PRO A 98 -8.41 -11.38 -19.53
CA PRO A 98 -9.70 -10.71 -19.56
C PRO A 98 -10.72 -11.48 -18.71
N TYR A 99 -11.80 -10.80 -18.30
CA TYR A 99 -12.80 -11.37 -17.38
C TYR A 99 -13.40 -12.71 -17.86
N ASP A 100 -13.67 -12.87 -19.16
CA ASP A 100 -14.21 -14.13 -19.70
C ASP A 100 -13.27 -15.33 -19.48
N GLN A 101 -11.96 -15.09 -19.37
CA GLN A 101 -10.98 -16.13 -19.06
C GLN A 101 -10.88 -16.42 -17.56
N TRP A 102 -11.24 -15.45 -16.70
CA TRP A 102 -11.38 -15.68 -15.26
C TRP A 102 -12.52 -16.66 -14.94
N GLN A 103 -13.57 -16.69 -15.76
CA GLN A 103 -14.67 -17.65 -15.60
C GLN A 103 -14.30 -19.09 -16.03
N LYS A 104 -13.29 -19.24 -16.89
CA LYS A 104 -12.88 -20.55 -17.42
C LYS A 104 -12.02 -21.31 -16.41
N ARG A 105 -12.38 -22.57 -16.17
CA ARG A 105 -11.68 -23.48 -15.23
C ARG A 105 -10.24 -23.80 -15.68
N SER A 106 -10.03 -23.87 -16.99
CA SER A 106 -8.74 -24.21 -17.61
C SER A 106 -7.62 -23.19 -17.34
N PHE A 107 -7.93 -22.00 -16.81
CA PHE A 107 -6.96 -20.94 -16.55
C PHE A 107 -6.49 -20.86 -15.09
N SER A 108 -6.84 -21.84 -14.23
CA SER A 108 -6.57 -21.79 -12.79
C SER A 108 -5.11 -21.48 -12.42
N ALA A 109 -4.14 -22.13 -13.05
CA ALA A 109 -2.72 -21.85 -12.82
C ALA A 109 -2.31 -20.41 -13.23
N MET A 110 -2.89 -19.90 -14.32
CA MET A 110 -2.61 -18.55 -14.79
C MET A 110 -3.22 -17.48 -13.88
N LYS A 111 -4.40 -17.76 -13.31
CA LYS A 111 -5.03 -16.91 -12.29
C LYS A 111 -4.14 -16.83 -11.04
N LEU A 112 -3.61 -17.96 -10.55
CA LEU A 112 -2.63 -17.95 -9.43
C LEU A 112 -1.40 -17.13 -9.77
N ARG A 113 -0.88 -17.25 -10.99
CA ARG A 113 0.27 -16.45 -11.44
C ARG A 113 -0.02 -14.95 -11.44
N MET A 114 -1.21 -14.52 -11.87
CA MET A 114 -1.61 -13.11 -11.77
C MET A 114 -1.66 -12.63 -10.31
N VAL A 115 -2.12 -13.49 -9.39
CA VAL A 115 -2.10 -13.17 -7.95
C VAL A 115 -0.66 -13.09 -7.42
N GLN A 116 0.25 -13.95 -7.87
CA GLN A 116 1.67 -13.85 -7.52
C GLN A 116 2.30 -12.54 -7.99
N VAL A 117 2.02 -12.13 -9.22
CA VAL A 117 2.48 -10.84 -9.76
C VAL A 117 1.95 -9.69 -8.92
N PHE A 118 0.69 -9.74 -8.51
CA PHE A 118 0.12 -8.74 -7.61
C PHE A 118 0.92 -8.64 -6.31
N VAL A 119 1.25 -9.76 -5.68
CA VAL A 119 2.09 -9.80 -4.47
C VAL A 119 3.50 -9.25 -4.73
N ASP A 120 4.11 -9.56 -5.87
CA ASP A 120 5.43 -9.04 -6.24
C ASP A 120 5.42 -7.52 -6.39
N ILE A 121 4.39 -6.96 -7.02
CA ILE A 121 4.22 -5.50 -7.14
C ILE A 121 4.15 -4.85 -5.77
N LEU A 122 3.32 -5.37 -4.86
CA LEU A 122 3.19 -4.84 -3.51
C LEU A 122 4.51 -4.90 -2.73
N LYS A 123 5.25 -6.01 -2.85
CA LYS A 123 6.57 -6.17 -2.23
C LYS A 123 7.62 -5.23 -2.80
N SER A 124 7.65 -5.05 -4.12
CA SER A 124 8.58 -4.14 -4.78
C SER A 124 8.33 -2.68 -4.38
N PHE A 125 7.05 -2.31 -4.22
CA PHE A 125 6.68 -1.02 -3.63
C PHE A 125 7.24 -0.88 -2.21
N MET A 126 7.03 -1.87 -1.34
CA MET A 126 7.57 -1.86 0.03
C MET A 126 9.08 -1.74 0.07
N GLY A 127 9.79 -2.50 -0.76
CA GLY A 127 11.25 -2.44 -0.86
C GLY A 127 11.76 -1.07 -1.34
N SER A 128 10.98 -0.34 -2.13
CA SER A 128 11.30 1.01 -2.59
C SER A 128 10.98 2.06 -1.52
N PHE A 129 9.84 1.92 -0.84
CA PHE A 129 9.41 2.79 0.25
C PHE A 129 10.39 2.76 1.43
N LEU A 130 10.80 1.55 1.88
CA LEU A 130 11.77 1.39 2.96
C LEU A 130 13.13 2.01 2.61
N ARG A 131 13.59 1.87 1.36
CA ARG A 131 14.84 2.48 0.89
C ARG A 131 14.79 4.01 0.90
N GLN A 132 13.69 4.59 0.41
CA GLN A 132 13.51 6.05 0.40
C GLN A 132 13.45 6.65 1.81
N ASN A 133 12.80 5.94 2.75
CA ASN A 133 12.72 6.40 4.13
C ASN A 133 14.05 6.26 4.88
N ALA A 134 14.81 5.18 4.64
CA ALA A 134 16.15 5.03 5.20
C ALA A 134 17.11 6.16 4.76
N THR A 135 17.03 6.59 3.50
CA THR A 135 17.83 7.73 3.00
C THR A 135 17.43 9.08 3.61
N LYS A 136 16.15 9.28 3.94
CA LYS A 136 15.68 10.50 4.62
C LYS A 136 16.18 10.58 6.07
N THR A 137 16.27 9.44 6.76
CA THR A 137 16.81 9.39 8.13
C THR A 137 18.30 9.71 8.16
N LEU A 138 19.08 9.17 7.21
CA LEU A 138 20.52 9.47 7.09
C LEU A 138 20.81 10.96 6.74
N GLN A 139 19.95 11.61 5.95
CA GLN A 139 20.10 13.04 5.66
C GLN A 139 19.79 13.92 6.89
N LYS A 140 18.80 13.55 7.72
CA LYS A 140 18.53 14.25 8.99
C LYS A 140 19.72 14.16 9.94
N ASP A 141 20.37 13.00 10.05
CA ASP A 141 21.54 12.83 10.92
C ASP A 141 22.77 13.61 10.41
N SER A 142 22.91 13.76 9.09
CA SER A 142 23.96 14.61 8.51
C SER A 142 23.71 16.10 8.72
N PHE A 143 22.45 16.54 8.73
CA PHE A 143 22.08 17.94 8.97
C PHE A 143 22.25 18.32 10.45
N VAL A 144 21.96 17.40 11.38
CA VAL A 144 22.23 17.60 12.81
C VAL A 144 23.73 17.68 13.09
N LYS A 145 24.56 16.84 12.44
CA LYS A 145 26.04 16.94 12.55
C LYS A 145 26.64 18.20 11.93
N ALA A 146 26.08 18.72 10.83
CA ALA A 146 26.53 19.98 10.23
C ALA A 146 26.06 21.23 11.01
N SER A 147 24.99 21.10 11.80
CA SER A 147 24.48 22.19 12.64
C SER A 147 25.23 22.28 13.99
N LEU A 148 25.78 21.16 14.48
CA LEU A 148 26.58 21.11 15.71
C LEU A 148 28.04 21.56 15.54
N THR A 149 28.58 21.63 14.32
CA THR A 149 29.91 22.19 14.06
C THR A 149 29.91 23.70 13.83
N LYS A 150 28.75 24.37 13.78
CA LYS A 150 28.67 25.84 13.62
C LYS A 150 28.37 26.61 14.91
N PHE A 151 28.27 25.93 16.06
CA PHE A 151 27.97 26.57 17.34
C PHE A 151 29.19 26.79 18.27
N ASN A 152 30.42 26.57 17.77
CA ASN A 152 31.64 26.70 18.57
C ASN A 152 32.66 27.72 18.03
N ASP A 153 32.23 28.71 17.25
CA ASP A 153 33.10 29.83 16.88
C ASP A 153 32.32 31.16 16.91
N GLU A 154 32.07 31.67 18.10
CA GLU A 154 31.73 33.07 18.31
C GLU A 154 32.45 33.60 19.57
N SER A 155 33.72 33.93 19.41
CA SER A 155 34.42 34.83 20.33
C SER A 155 35.48 35.66 19.60
N ALA A 156 35.07 36.80 19.03
CA ALA A 156 35.82 38.06 19.03
C ALA A 156 35.11 39.17 18.23
N LYS A 157 34.77 40.26 18.93
CA LYS A 157 34.42 41.61 18.43
C LYS A 157 35.73 42.44 18.27
N PRO A 158 35.71 43.75 17.88
CA PRO A 158 35.08 44.43 16.73
C PRO A 158 36.06 45.44 16.05
N SER A 159 35.72 46.06 14.91
CA SER A 159 36.20 47.43 14.58
C SER A 159 35.45 48.07 13.41
N ASN A 160 35.20 49.37 13.57
CA ASN A 160 34.55 50.36 12.70
C ASN A 160 35.21 50.55 11.31
N GLU A 161 34.44 50.98 10.30
CA GLU A 161 34.44 52.37 9.77
C GLU A 161 33.54 52.53 8.52
N SER A 162 32.66 53.56 8.60
CA SER A 162 32.37 54.63 7.64
C SER A 162 32.37 54.39 6.11
N GLY A 163 31.30 54.79 5.43
CA GLY A 163 31.29 55.02 3.97
C GLY A 163 29.92 55.40 3.39
N GLU A 164 29.82 56.58 2.79
CA GLU A 164 28.65 57.36 2.36
C GLU A 164 27.72 56.82 1.23
N LEU A 165 26.48 57.34 1.30
CA LEU A 165 25.56 57.86 0.26
C LEU A 165 25.31 57.08 -1.05
N GLY A 166 24.02 56.75 -1.28
CA GLY A 166 23.53 56.40 -2.62
C GLY A 166 22.03 56.13 -2.70
N GLN A 167 21.27 57.17 -3.06
CA GLN A 167 20.05 57.18 -3.89
C GLN A 167 18.79 56.38 -3.49
N PHE A 168 17.71 57.16 -3.34
CA PHE A 168 16.31 56.76 -3.42
C PHE A 168 15.99 56.01 -4.73
N VAL A 169 15.48 54.78 -4.64
CA VAL A 169 14.51 54.21 -5.57
C VAL A 169 13.51 53.39 -4.77
N ASN A 170 12.22 53.71 -4.92
CA ASN A 170 11.08 53.09 -4.27
C ASN A 170 10.52 51.95 -5.16
N PRO A 171 10.47 50.68 -4.73
CA PRO A 171 9.80 49.62 -5.48
C PRO A 171 8.59 49.04 -4.71
N ASN A 172 7.68 49.89 -4.20
CA ASN A 172 6.39 49.42 -3.70
C ASN A 172 5.37 49.30 -4.86
N LYS A 173 5.54 48.29 -5.72
CA LYS A 173 4.50 47.85 -6.66
C LYS A 173 4.76 46.45 -7.23
N SER A 174 4.94 45.43 -6.39
CA SER A 174 4.92 44.02 -6.84
C SER A 174 4.47 42.97 -5.80
N GLN A 175 4.04 43.35 -4.60
CA GLN A 175 3.76 42.37 -3.53
C GLN A 175 2.31 41.87 -3.41
N ASN A 176 1.37 42.40 -4.20
CA ASN A 176 -0.06 42.04 -4.07
C ASN A 176 -0.59 41.03 -5.10
N GLN A 177 0.26 40.38 -5.90
CA GLN A 177 -0.18 39.27 -6.78
C GLN A 177 0.29 37.88 -6.33
N LEU A 178 1.16 37.76 -5.33
CA LEU A 178 1.61 36.45 -4.83
C LEU A 178 0.74 35.90 -3.68
N PHE A 179 -0.14 36.72 -3.10
CA PHE A 179 -0.96 36.33 -1.95
C PHE A 179 -2.35 35.76 -2.31
N SER A 180 -2.87 36.04 -3.51
CA SER A 180 -4.18 35.50 -3.94
C SER A 180 -4.12 34.06 -4.45
N GLN A 181 -2.93 33.50 -4.71
CA GLN A 181 -2.79 32.10 -5.13
C GLN A 181 -2.57 31.11 -3.97
N LYS A 182 -2.28 31.60 -2.75
CA LYS A 182 -2.08 30.75 -1.57
C LYS A 182 -3.36 30.47 -0.78
N ILE A 183 -4.45 31.20 -1.03
CA ILE A 183 -5.70 31.00 -0.27
C ILE A 183 -6.55 29.86 -0.89
N SER A 184 -6.49 29.61 -2.20
CA SER A 184 -7.20 28.48 -2.83
C SER A 184 -6.52 27.11 -2.67
N GLN A 185 -5.34 27.03 -2.05
CA GLN A 185 -4.67 25.75 -1.76
C GLN A 185 -4.86 25.26 -0.33
N ASN A 186 -5.31 26.11 0.61
CA ASN A 186 -5.50 25.68 2.00
C ASN A 186 -6.88 25.04 2.26
N GLU A 187 -7.95 25.42 1.55
CA GLU A 187 -9.26 24.78 1.72
C GLU A 187 -9.31 23.33 1.18
N LYS A 188 -8.48 22.99 0.18
CA LYS A 188 -8.40 21.60 -0.34
C LYS A 188 -7.56 20.65 0.53
N VAL A 189 -6.74 21.18 1.45
CA VAL A 189 -5.87 20.37 2.32
C VAL A 189 -6.60 19.97 3.61
N GLU A 190 -7.52 20.79 4.11
CA GLU A 190 -8.32 20.42 5.29
C GLU A 190 -9.41 19.38 4.98
N GLU A 191 -10.04 19.46 3.81
CA GLU A 191 -11.08 18.50 3.40
C GLU A 191 -10.49 17.09 3.16
N THR A 192 -9.25 17.02 2.67
CA THR A 192 -8.54 15.74 2.47
C THR A 192 -7.96 15.17 3.78
N ALA A 193 -7.57 16.00 4.73
CA ALA A 193 -7.11 15.53 6.04
C ALA A 193 -8.27 14.94 6.87
N ALA A 194 -9.46 15.56 6.83
CA ALA A 194 -10.64 15.04 7.49
C ALA A 194 -11.08 13.69 6.88
N ASP A 195 -11.06 13.57 5.55
CA ASP A 195 -11.40 12.33 4.84
C ASP A 195 -10.40 11.20 5.11
N VAL A 196 -9.09 11.50 5.15
CA VAL A 196 -8.07 10.51 5.54
C VAL A 196 -8.23 10.09 7.00
N THR A 197 -8.57 11.01 7.90
CA THR A 197 -8.78 10.68 9.32
C THR A 197 -10.03 9.79 9.50
N PHE A 198 -11.09 10.07 8.74
CA PHE A 198 -12.30 9.24 8.71
C PHE A 198 -12.02 7.84 8.13
N GLN A 199 -11.24 7.73 7.07
CA GLN A 199 -10.81 6.45 6.51
C GLN A 199 -9.96 5.63 7.49
N ILE A 200 -9.06 6.28 8.24
CA ILE A 200 -8.29 5.63 9.31
C ILE A 200 -9.20 5.13 10.43
N GLN A 201 -10.24 5.89 10.80
CA GLN A 201 -11.23 5.44 11.79
C GLN A 201 -12.04 4.24 11.30
N ILE A 202 -12.43 4.21 10.03
CA ILE A 202 -13.11 3.05 9.41
C ILE A 202 -12.18 1.83 9.39
N LEU A 203 -10.90 2.00 9.03
CA LEU A 203 -9.92 0.92 9.04
C LEU A 203 -9.73 0.32 10.45
N ASN A 204 -9.62 1.17 11.47
CA ASN A 204 -9.55 0.72 12.86
C ASN A 204 -10.82 -0.02 13.32
N LEU A 205 -12.00 0.39 12.83
CA LEU A 205 -13.25 -0.31 13.10
C LEU A 205 -13.30 -1.67 12.41
N LEU A 206 -12.85 -1.76 11.15
CA LEU A 206 -12.75 -3.01 10.41
C LEU A 206 -11.77 -4.00 11.05
N GLU A 207 -10.62 -3.52 11.52
CA GLU A 207 -9.65 -4.35 12.23
C GLU A 207 -10.23 -4.93 13.52
N LYS A 208 -10.95 -4.11 14.31
CA LYS A 208 -11.69 -4.59 15.49
C LYS A 208 -12.78 -5.60 15.14
N LEU A 209 -13.42 -5.45 13.98
CA LEU A 209 -14.47 -6.35 13.52
C LEU A 209 -13.88 -7.70 13.09
N ASN A 210 -12.75 -7.68 12.37
CA ASN A 210 -12.00 -8.90 12.02
C ASN A 210 -11.51 -9.64 13.26
N GLN A 211 -10.96 -8.94 14.25
CA GLN A 211 -10.57 -9.58 15.52
C GLN A 211 -11.74 -10.25 16.23
N LYS A 212 -12.95 -9.65 16.18
CA LYS A 212 -14.16 -10.28 16.73
C LYS A 212 -14.60 -11.50 15.93
N ILE A 213 -14.47 -11.46 14.60
CA ILE A 213 -14.77 -12.61 13.72
C ILE A 213 -13.80 -13.76 14.00
N ASP A 214 -12.52 -13.49 14.16
CA ASP A 214 -11.51 -14.50 14.48
C ASP A 214 -11.80 -15.14 15.85
N HIS A 215 -12.14 -14.33 16.85
CA HIS A 215 -12.53 -14.82 18.17
C HIS A 215 -13.83 -15.65 18.12
N LEU A 216 -14.81 -15.26 17.31
CA LEU A 216 -16.04 -16.05 17.10
C LEU A 216 -15.74 -17.37 16.39
N SER A 217 -14.87 -17.36 15.36
CA SER A 217 -14.49 -18.55 14.61
C SER A 217 -13.78 -19.56 15.51
N ALA A 218 -12.84 -19.11 16.34
CA ALA A 218 -12.17 -19.96 17.32
C ALA A 218 -13.15 -20.56 18.35
N ARG A 219 -14.18 -19.82 18.75
CA ARG A 219 -15.24 -20.34 19.64
C ARG A 219 -16.13 -21.37 18.95
N VAL A 220 -16.46 -21.18 17.68
CA VAL A 220 -17.27 -22.13 16.90
C VAL A 220 -16.49 -23.42 16.69
N GLU A 221 -15.20 -23.35 16.35
CA GLU A 221 -14.33 -24.54 16.26
C GLU A 221 -14.24 -25.29 17.61
N GLY A 222 -14.17 -24.56 18.72
CA GLY A 222 -14.21 -25.16 20.06
C GLY A 222 -15.52 -25.91 20.33
N VAL A 223 -16.67 -25.36 19.92
CA VAL A 223 -17.98 -26.02 20.04
C VAL A 223 -18.08 -27.24 19.12
N GLU A 224 -17.61 -27.15 17.88
CA GLU A 224 -17.56 -28.30 16.97
C GLU A 224 -16.68 -29.44 17.52
N GLY A 225 -15.56 -29.10 18.17
CA GLY A 225 -14.71 -30.08 18.86
C GLY A 225 -15.43 -30.81 19.99
N ILE A 226 -16.21 -30.08 20.80
CA ILE A 226 -17.01 -30.66 21.89
C ILE A 226 -18.15 -31.54 21.32
N VAL A 227 -18.84 -31.08 20.28
CA VAL A 227 -19.92 -31.86 19.64
C VAL A 227 -19.37 -33.16 19.05
N LYS A 228 -18.18 -33.12 18.41
CA LYS A 228 -17.52 -34.33 17.92
C LYS A 228 -17.13 -35.29 19.04
N GLN A 229 -16.76 -34.81 20.23
CA GLN A 229 -16.47 -35.68 21.38
C GLN A 229 -17.71 -36.31 22.04
N ILE A 230 -18.91 -35.75 21.82
CA ILE A 230 -20.15 -36.26 22.40
C ILE A 230 -20.83 -37.29 21.46
N TYR A 231 -20.66 -37.13 20.14
CA TYR A 231 -21.38 -37.93 19.13
C TYR A 231 -20.51 -38.95 18.36
N LEU A 232 -19.21 -39.05 18.66
CA LEU A 232 -18.31 -40.15 18.25
C LEU A 232 -17.88 -40.95 19.49
#